data_AF-A0A661Z8C8-F1
#
_entry.id   AF-A0A661Z8C8-F1
#
_cell.length_a   1.000
_cell.length_b   1.000
_cell.length_c   1.000
_cell.angle_alpha   90.00
_cell.angle_beta   90.00
_cell.angle_gamma   90.00
#
_symmetry.space_group_name_H-M   'P 1'
#
loop_
_entity.id
_entity.type
_entity.pdbx_description
1 polymer ?
#
loop_
_entity_poly.entity_id
_entity_poly.type
_entity_poly.pdbx_seq_one_letter_code
_entity_poly.pdbx_strand_id
1 'polypeptide(L)'
;TKKTEAKTSKPDKLTKIEGIGPKIAGILADAGMDTFKKLSTAKAEKISEILVAAGGNAYNRFDPVTWPKQAKLAADGKWDELQKLQDELNGGKA
;
A
#
# COMPACT_ATOMS: atom_id res chain seq x y z
N THR A 1 6.01 23.71 -16.67
CA THR A 1 6.92 23.05 -15.71
C THR A 1 6.28 23.00 -14.35
N LYS A 2 5.62 21.88 -13.97
CA LYS A 2 5.03 21.77 -12.62
C LYS A 2 6.00 21.04 -11.68
N LYS A 3 6.92 21.83 -11.13
CA LYS A 3 7.79 21.51 -10.00
C LYS A 3 6.88 21.08 -8.85
N THR A 4 6.86 19.79 -8.49
CA THR A 4 6.19 19.34 -7.26
C THR A 4 7.24 19.35 -6.18
N GLU A 5 7.16 20.39 -5.37
CA GLU A 5 7.89 20.55 -4.12
C GLU A 5 7.71 19.27 -3.29
N ALA A 6 8.82 18.61 -2.95
CA ALA A 6 8.85 17.60 -1.91
C ALA A 6 8.57 18.30 -0.58
N LYS A 7 7.29 18.59 -0.31
CA LYS A 7 6.82 18.73 1.06
C LYS A 7 7.20 17.42 1.73
N THR A 8 7.88 17.48 2.86
CA THR A 8 7.97 16.39 3.82
C THR A 8 6.54 16.06 4.28
N SER A 9 5.80 15.35 3.42
CA SER A 9 4.45 14.91 3.65
C SER A 9 4.50 13.88 4.76
N LYS A 10 3.68 14.07 5.79
CA LYS A 10 3.48 13.07 6.83
C LYS A 10 3.16 11.72 6.18
N PRO A 11 3.63 10.60 6.75
CA PRO A 11 3.24 9.27 6.29
C PRO A 11 1.72 9.14 6.17
N ASP A 12 1.27 8.48 5.11
CA ASP A 12 -0.13 8.17 4.91
C ASP A 12 -0.55 7.00 5.82
N LYS A 13 -1.85 6.91 6.09
CA LYS A 13 -2.43 5.79 6.83
C LYS A 13 -2.63 4.59 5.91
N LEU A 14 -1.55 3.87 5.60
CA LEU A 14 -1.59 2.68 4.73
C LEU A 14 -2.53 1.57 5.21
N THR A 15 -2.91 1.59 6.49
CA THR A 15 -3.96 0.70 7.03
C THR A 15 -5.36 0.95 6.46
N LYS A 16 -5.54 1.97 5.60
CA LYS A 16 -6.74 2.16 4.77
C LYS A 16 -6.79 1.22 3.57
N ILE A 17 -5.69 0.56 3.24
CA ILE A 17 -5.60 -0.45 2.19
C ILE A 17 -5.91 -1.81 2.82
N GLU A 18 -6.91 -2.49 2.26
CA GLU A 18 -7.32 -3.80 2.73
C GLU A 18 -6.18 -4.82 2.54
N GLY A 19 -5.93 -5.63 3.57
CA GLY A 19 -4.77 -6.52 3.65
C GLY A 19 -3.55 -5.91 4.34
N ILE A 20 -3.51 -4.58 4.53
CA ILE A 20 -2.42 -3.89 5.24
C ILE A 20 -2.82 -3.63 6.70
N GLY A 21 -2.34 -4.49 7.60
CA GLY A 21 -2.41 -4.23 9.05
C GLY A 21 -1.30 -3.29 9.56
N PRO A 22 -1.37 -2.82 10.82
CA PRO A 22 -0.38 -1.90 11.39
C PRO A 22 1.08 -2.36 11.27
N LYS A 23 1.32 -3.68 11.38
CA LYS A 23 2.66 -4.27 11.25
C LYS A 23 3.23 -4.18 9.83
N ILE A 24 2.40 -4.48 8.83
CA ILE A 24 2.77 -4.36 7.42
C ILE A 24 3.00 -2.89 7.07
N ALA A 25 2.12 -1.99 7.53
CA ALA A 25 2.30 -0.55 7.34
C ALA A 25 3.63 -0.05 7.91
N GLY A 26 4.04 -0.53 9.09
CA GLY A 26 5.34 -0.23 9.67
C GLY A 26 6.50 -0.70 8.79
N ILE A 27 6.48 -1.97 8.36
CA ILE A 27 7.53 -2.54 7.49
C ILE A 27 7.66 -1.74 6.18
N LEU A 28 6.53 -1.38 5.55
CA LEU A 28 6.55 -0.60 4.32
C LEU A 28 7.10 0.81 4.57
N ALA A 29 6.73 1.44 5.68
CA ALA A 29 7.26 2.75 6.05
C ALA A 29 8.77 2.71 6.31
N ASP A 30 9.28 1.69 7.03
CA ASP A 30 10.71 1.49 7.27
C ASP A 30 11.49 1.26 5.97
N ALA A 31 10.85 0.65 4.96
CA ALA A 31 11.37 0.51 3.60
C ALA A 31 11.19 1.77 2.72
N GLY A 32 10.74 2.89 3.30
CA GLY A 32 10.53 4.17 2.61
C GLY A 32 9.25 4.25 1.77
N MET A 33 8.37 3.24 1.83
CA MET A 33 7.08 3.16 1.17
C MET A 33 5.96 3.59 2.14
N ASP A 34 6.02 4.84 2.58
CA ASP A 34 5.20 5.43 3.65
C ASP A 34 4.00 6.26 3.16
N THR A 35 3.76 6.33 1.84
CA THR A 35 2.66 7.08 1.25
C THR A 35 1.86 6.24 0.27
N PHE A 36 0.57 6.56 0.11
CA PHE A 36 -0.31 5.95 -0.89
C PHE A 36 0.29 6.09 -2.29
N LYS A 37 0.90 7.24 -2.58
CA LYS A 37 1.54 7.46 -3.89
C LYS A 37 2.70 6.50 -4.13
N LYS A 38 3.62 6.34 -3.18
CA LYS A 38 4.74 5.40 -3.33
C LYS A 38 4.25 3.96 -3.48
N LEU A 39 3.28 3.55 -2.65
CA LEU A 39 2.67 2.22 -2.73
C LEU A 39 1.94 2.00 -4.06
N SER A 40 1.26 3.01 -4.59
CA SER A 40 0.53 2.92 -5.88
C SER A 40 1.43 2.71 -7.09
N THR A 41 2.68 3.13 -7.00
CA THR A 41 3.69 2.98 -8.07
C THR A 41 4.53 1.71 -7.92
N ALA A 42 4.41 1.03 -6.78
CA ALA A 42 5.14 -0.20 -6.52
C ALA A 42 4.50 -1.38 -7.24
N LYS A 43 5.34 -2.34 -7.63
CA LYS A 43 4.87 -3.65 -8.09
C LYS A 43 4.57 -4.55 -6.90
N ALA A 44 3.58 -5.43 -7.04
CA ALA A 44 3.20 -6.39 -6.00
C ALA A 44 4.39 -7.27 -5.56
N GLU A 45 5.21 -7.69 -6.52
CA GLU A 45 6.43 -8.47 -6.27
C GLU A 45 7.40 -7.71 -5.38
N LYS A 46 7.59 -6.41 -5.64
CA LYS A 46 8.49 -5.57 -4.83
C LYS A 46 7.99 -5.41 -3.41
N ILE A 47 6.67 -5.28 -3.23
CA ILE A 47 6.04 -5.22 -1.91
C ILE A 47 6.29 -6.55 -1.18
N SER A 48 6.06 -7.68 -1.85
CA SER A 48 6.31 -9.01 -1.30
C SER A 48 7.76 -9.19 -0.85
N GLU A 49 8.73 -8.81 -1.70
CA GLU A 49 10.16 -8.82 -1.36
C GLU A 49 10.47 -8.03 -0.08
N ILE A 50 9.89 -6.83 0.07
CA ILE A 50 10.08 -6.00 1.26
C ILE A 50 9.55 -6.70 2.52
N LEU A 51 8.36 -7.30 2.44
CA LEU A 51 7.76 -8.00 3.57
C LEU A 51 8.55 -9.23 3.97
N VAL A 52 9.02 -10.01 3.01
CA VAL A 52 9.83 -11.21 3.24
C VAL A 52 11.21 -10.83 3.77
N ALA A 53 11.83 -9.77 3.26
CA ALA A 53 13.12 -9.29 3.77
C ALA A 53 13.03 -8.85 5.25
N ALA A 54 11.91 -8.24 5.66
CA ALA A 54 11.73 -7.75 7.03
C ALA A 54 11.23 -8.84 8.01
N GLY A 55 10.43 -9.79 7.54
CA GLY A 55 9.70 -10.72 8.41
C GLY A 55 9.84 -12.20 8.08
N GLY A 56 10.66 -12.54 7.08
CA GLY A 56 10.93 -13.90 6.64
C GLY A 56 9.72 -14.61 6.03
N ASN A 57 9.79 -15.94 5.99
CA ASN A 57 8.79 -16.79 5.34
C ASN A 57 7.35 -16.62 5.86
N ALA A 58 7.17 -16.11 7.09
CA ALA A 58 5.85 -15.84 7.65
C ALA A 58 5.02 -14.83 6.83
N TYR A 59 5.69 -14.01 6.01
CA TYR A 59 5.06 -12.99 5.18
C TYR A 59 4.75 -13.44 3.75
N ASN A 60 5.21 -14.62 3.32
CA ASN A 60 4.88 -15.18 2.00
C ASN A 60 3.37 -15.43 1.82
N ARG A 61 2.60 -15.49 2.91
CA ARG A 61 1.14 -15.69 2.87
C ARG A 61 0.34 -14.43 2.50
N PHE A 62 0.96 -13.25 2.59
CA PHE A 62 0.31 -12.00 2.24
C PHE A 62 0.34 -11.81 0.73
N ASP A 63 -0.78 -11.33 0.20
CA ASP A 63 -0.96 -11.13 -1.23
C ASP A 63 -1.13 -9.64 -1.51
N PRO A 64 -0.08 -8.94 -1.98
CA PRO A 64 -0.13 -7.52 -2.24
C PRO A 64 -0.67 -7.16 -3.63
N VAL A 65 -1.20 -8.12 -4.41
CA VAL A 65 -1.61 -7.89 -5.82
C VAL A 65 -2.56 -6.70 -5.96
N THR A 66 -3.48 -6.50 -5.03
CA THR A 66 -4.46 -5.41 -5.10
C THR A 66 -3.99 -4.11 -4.42
N TRP A 67 -2.94 -4.16 -3.61
CA TRP A 67 -2.54 -3.03 -2.76
C TRP A 67 -2.12 -1.79 -3.58
N PRO A 68 -1.34 -1.91 -4.69
CA PRO A 68 -1.03 -0.76 -5.53
C PRO A 68 -2.28 -0.09 -6.11
N LYS A 69 -3.29 -0.88 -6.53
CA LYS A 69 -4.54 -0.34 -7.09
C LYS A 69 -5.36 0.39 -6.03
N GLN A 70 -5.53 -0.21 -4.86
CA GLN A 70 -6.20 0.44 -3.74
C GLN A 70 -5.46 1.73 -3.31
N ALA A 71 -4.13 1.69 -3.25
CA ALA A 71 -3.30 2.83 -2.91
C ALA A 71 -3.40 3.95 -3.95
N LYS A 72 -3.57 3.60 -5.23
CA LYS A 72 -3.82 4.59 -6.28
C LYS A 72 -5.12 5.36 -6.02
N LEU A 73 -6.21 4.65 -5.71
CA LEU A 73 -7.50 5.28 -5.39
C LEU A 73 -7.38 6.19 -4.16
N ALA A 74 -6.69 5.73 -3.11
CA ALA A 74 -6.42 6.53 -1.93
C ALA A 74 -5.57 7.78 -2.22
N ALA A 75 -4.50 7.65 -3.03
CA ALA A 75 -3.63 8.75 -3.43
C ALA A 75 -4.38 9.80 -4.29
N ASP A 76 -5.35 9.35 -5.08
CA ASP A 76 -6.19 10.20 -5.91
C ASP A 76 -7.41 10.77 -5.14
N GLY A 77 -7.58 10.42 -3.86
CA GLY A 77 -8.68 10.87 -3.00
C GLY A 77 -10.04 10.25 -3.35
N LYS A 78 -10.05 9.16 -4.12
CA LYS A 78 -11.23 8.46 -4.62
C LYS A 78 -11.76 7.45 -3.59
N TRP A 79 -12.17 7.94 -2.43
CA TRP A 79 -12.55 7.11 -1.30
C TRP A 79 -13.79 6.25 -1.58
N ASP A 80 -14.77 6.77 -2.31
CA ASP A 80 -15.97 6.00 -2.67
C ASP A 80 -15.66 4.86 -3.66
N GLU A 81 -14.75 5.09 -4.61
CA GLU A 81 -14.28 4.05 -5.53
C GLU A 81 -13.43 3.01 -4.79
N LEU A 82 -12.63 3.45 -3.81
CA LEU A 82 -11.86 2.54 -2.95
C LEU A 82 -12.78 1.64 -2.14
N GLN A 83 -13.83 2.20 -1.53
CA GLN A 83 -14.80 1.41 -0.76
C GLN A 83 -15.49 0.37 -1.64
N LYS A 84 -15.98 0.76 -2.82
CA LYS A 84 -16.60 -0.16 -3.77
C LYS A 84 -15.66 -1.29 -4.18
N LEU A 85 -14.38 -0.96 -4.45
CA LEU A 85 -13.39 -1.98 -4.75
C LEU A 85 -13.21 -2.93 -3.57
N GLN A 86 -13.09 -2.42 -2.34
CA GLN A 86 -12.92 -3.24 -1.13
C GLN A 86 -14.14 -4.14 -0.85
N ASP A 87 -15.35 -3.67 -1.13
CA ASP A 87 -16.58 -4.48 -0.99
C ASP A 87 -16.59 -5.69 -1.94
N GLU A 88 -15.85 -5.63 -3.06
CA GLU A 88 -15.70 -6.73 -4.04
C GLU A 88 -14.54 -7.67 -3.69
N LEU A 89 -13.62 -7.28 -2.80
CA LEU A 89 -12.45 -8.08 -2.42
C LEU A 89 -12.76 -9.02 -1.25
N ASN A 90 -11.97 -10.09 -1.15
CA ASN A 90 -11.96 -10.98 0.00
C ASN A 90 -10.63 -10.88 0.76
N GLY A 91 -10.56 -9.97 1.75
CA GLY A 91 -9.34 -9.76 2.53
C GLY A 91 -8.21 -9.14 1.71
N GLY A 92 -8.55 -8.31 0.73
CA GLY A 92 -7.60 -7.67 -0.19
C GLY A 92 -7.20 -8.55 -1.37
N LYS A 93 -7.87 -9.68 -1.60
CA LYS A 93 -7.65 -10.56 -2.76
C LYS A 93 -8.85 -10.47 -3.71
N ALA A 94 -8.57 -10.45 -5.01
CA ALA A 94 -9.59 -10.52 -6.06
C ALA A 94 -10.00 -11.97 -6.34
#